data_AF-A0A0D6S4I9-F1
#
_entry.id   AF-A0A0D6S4I9-F1
#
_cell.length_a   1.000
_cell.length_b   1.000
_cell.length_c   1.000
_cell.angle_alpha   90.00
_cell.angle_beta   90.00
_cell.angle_gamma   90.00
#
_symmetry.space_group_name_H-M   'P 1'
#
loop_
_entity.id
_entity.type
_entity.pdbx_description
1 polymer ?
#
loop_
_entity_poly.entity_id
_entity_poly.type
_entity_poly.pdbx_seq_one_letter_code
_entity_poly.pdbx_strand_id
1 'polypeptide(L)' 'MPAISALTYNEAIRAMGERLRERGKTGKQIVCAAMRKLLNIAYGVLKSGQPFDAKLALAH' A
#
# COMPACT_ATOMS: atom_id res chain seq x y z
N MET A 1 -11.08 -8.89 -2.83
CA MET A 1 -10.76 -7.92 -1.76
C MET A 1 -9.66 -6.98 -2.22
N PRO A 2 -9.85 -5.65 -2.17
CA PRO A 2 -8.94 -4.67 -2.78
C PRO A 2 -7.53 -4.66 -2.16
N ALA A 3 -7.40 -4.88 -0.85
CA ALA A 3 -6.09 -4.93 -0.19
C ALA A 3 -5.23 -6.12 -0.64
N ILE A 4 -5.85 -7.28 -0.91
CA ILE A 4 -5.15 -8.47 -1.39
C ILE A 4 -4.69 -8.27 -2.83
N SER A 5 -5.56 -7.72 -3.69
CA SER A 5 -5.19 -7.36 -5.06
C SER A 5 -4.03 -6.34 -5.08
N ALA A 6 -4.06 -5.36 -4.18
CA ALA A 6 -2.98 -4.37 -4.07
C ALA A 6 -1.64 -4.99 -3.63
N LEU A 7 -1.65 -5.97 -2.74
CA LEU A 7 -0.44 -6.72 -2.37
C LEU A 7 0.16 -7.51 -3.54
N THR A 8 -0.64 -7.88 -4.54
CA THR A 8 -0.18 -8.61 -5.74
C THR A 8 0.29 -7.67 -6.85
N TYR A 9 -0.50 -6.64 -7.16
CA TYR A 9 -0.33 -5.83 -8.38
C TYR A 9 0.26 -4.43 -8.13
N ASN A 10 0.20 -3.90 -6.91
CA ASN A 10 0.76 -2.59 -6.60
C ASN A 10 2.14 -2.75 -5.97
N GLU A 11 3.18 -2.37 -6.70
CA GLU A 11 4.57 -2.56 -6.28
C GLU A 11 4.90 -1.90 -4.92
N ALA A 12 4.33 -0.72 -4.64
CA ALA A 12 4.56 -0.03 -3.38
C ALA A 12 3.95 -0.78 -2.19
N ILE A 13 2.76 -1.33 -2.38
CA ILE A 13 2.05 -2.08 -1.34
C ILE A 13 2.65 -3.49 -1.19
N ARG A 14 3.07 -4.12 -2.29
CA ARG A 14 3.81 -5.39 -2.28
C ARG A 14 5.11 -5.27 -1.51
N ALA A 15 5.94 -4.27 -1.83
CA ALA A 15 7.21 -4.01 -1.14
C ALA A 15 7.01 -3.74 0.37
N MET A 16 5.96 -2.99 0.74
CA MET A 16 5.60 -2.82 2.15
C MET A 16 5.20 -4.16 2.81
N GLY A 17 4.37 -4.95 2.12
CA GLY A 17 3.90 -6.23 2.62
C GLY A 17 5.03 -7.23 2.84
N GLU A 18 6.00 -7.29 1.93
CA GLU A 18 7.21 -8.11 2.04
C GLU A 18 8.05 -7.70 3.25
N ARG A 19 8.35 -6.40 3.42
CA ARG A 19 9.08 -5.88 4.59
C ARG A 19 8.37 -6.21 5.91
N LEU A 20 7.04 -6.15 5.95
CA LEU A 20 6.28 -6.51 7.15
C LEU A 20 6.30 -8.02 7.41
N ARG A 21 6.30 -8.83 6.35
CA ARG A 21 6.40 -10.28 6.43
C ARG A 21 7.78 -10.72 6.94
N GLU A 22 8.85 -10.11 6.46
CA GLU A 22 10.22 -10.31 6.97
C GLU A 22 10.34 -9.96 8.45
N ARG A 23 9.61 -8.93 8.91
CA ARG A 23 9.52 -8.55 10.33
C ARG A 23 8.59 -9.46 11.16
N GLY A 24 8.12 -10.58 10.60
CA GLY A 24 7.29 -11.56 11.31
C GLY A 24 5.86 -11.10 11.59
N LYS A 25 5.34 -10.09 10.87
CA LYS A 25 3.95 -9.65 11.06
C LYS A 25 2.97 -10.66 10.48
N THR A 26 1.83 -10.82 11.16
CA THR A 26 0.78 -11.76 10.74
C THR A 26 0.07 -11.27 9.47
N GLY A 27 -0.48 -12.20 8.68
CA GLY A 27 -1.16 -11.86 7.42
C GLY A 27 -2.27 -10.82 7.58
N LYS A 28 -3.07 -10.89 8.66
CA LYS A 28 -4.10 -9.87 8.95
C LYS A 28 -3.51 -8.49 9.20
N GLN A 29 -2.38 -8.39 9.90
CA GLN A 29 -1.69 -7.11 10.13
C GLN A 29 -1.19 -6.49 8.81
N ILE A 30 -0.66 -7.32 7.91
CA ILE A 30 -0.20 -6.89 6.59
C ILE A 30 -1.38 -6.35 5.75
N VAL A 31 -2.51 -7.07 5.75
CA VAL A 31 -3.73 -6.64 5.05
C VAL A 31 -4.26 -5.32 5.62
N CYS A 32 -4.26 -5.14 6.95
CA CYS A 32 -4.63 -3.87 7.58
C CYS A 32 -3.69 -2.71 7.20
N ALA A 33 -2.37 -2.95 7.16
CA ALA A 33 -1.40 -1.96 6.72
C ALA A 33 -1.62 -1.58 5.24
N ALA A 34 -1.90 -2.56 4.38
CA ALA A 34 -2.24 -2.32 2.98
C ALA A 34 -3.51 -1.47 2.83
N MET A 35 -4.57 -1.76 3.59
CA MET A 35 -5.80 -0.95 3.61
C MET A 35 -5.52 0.51 4.02
N ARG A 36 -4.74 0.73 5.07
CA ARG A 36 -4.35 2.07 5.53
C ARG A 36 -3.58 2.83 4.46
N LYS A 37 -2.61 2.18 3.79
CA LYS A 37 -1.82 2.81 2.73
C LYS A 37 -2.66 3.14 1.50
N LEU A 38 -3.60 2.26 1.10
CA LEU A 38 -4.53 2.54 0.01
C LEU A 38 -5.38 3.79 0.27
N LEU A 39 -5.91 3.93 1.49
CA LEU A 39 -6.69 5.11 1.87
C LEU A 39 -5.85 6.40 1.78
N ASN A 40 -4.61 6.35 2.26
CA ASN A 40 -3.69 7.50 2.20
C ASN A 40 -3.33 7.87 0.75
N ILE A 41 -3.15 6.89 -0.13
CA ILE A 41 -2.89 7.11 -1.55
C ILE A 41 -4.10 7.80 -2.19
N ALA A 42 -5.31 7.27 -1.98
CA ALA A 42 -6.53 7.87 -2.51
C ALA A 42 -6.73 9.31 -2.00
N TYR A 43 -6.50 9.53 -0.70
CA TYR A 43 -6.55 10.86 -0.11
C TYR A 43 -5.49 11.80 -0.69
N GLY A 44 -4.26 11.31 -0.91
CA GLY A 44 -3.17 12.09 -1.50
C GLY A 44 -3.48 12.53 -2.94
N VAL A 45 -4.04 11.64 -3.76
CA VAL A 45 -4.50 11.94 -5.12
C VAL A 45 -5.60 13.01 -5.09
N LEU A 46 -6.63 12.81 -4.27
CA LEU A 46 -7.74 13.76 -4.16
C LEU A 46 -7.29 15.14 -3.65
N LYS A 47 -6.36 15.18 -2.69
CA LYS A 47 -5.87 16.42 -2.10
C LYS A 47 -4.91 17.18 -3.02
N SER A 48 -4.03 16.47 -3.73
CA SER A 48 -3.04 17.08 -4.62
C SER A 48 -3.60 17.40 -6.00
N GLY A 49 -4.69 16.75 -6.42
CA GLY A 49 -5.22 16.82 -7.78
C GLY A 49 -4.31 16.16 -8.82
N GLN A 50 -3.21 15.54 -8.40
CA GLN A 50 -2.29 14.84 -9.29
C GLN A 50 -2.71 13.38 -9.45
N PRO A 51 -2.62 12.81 -10.66
CA PRO A 51 -2.86 11.39 -10.88
C PRO A 51 -1.98 10.52 -9.99
N PHE A 52 -2.46 9.30 -9.70
CA PHE A 52 -1.67 8.33 -8.95
C PHE A 52 -0.32 8.05 -9.64
N ASP A 53 0.76 8.22 -8.90
CA ASP A 53 2.11 7.86 -9.31
C ASP A 53 2.67 6.79 -8.36
N ALA A 54 3.01 5.63 -8.92
CA ALA A 54 3.57 4.49 -8.20
C ALA A 54 4.92 4.81 -7.53
N LYS A 55 5.73 5.70 -8.12
CA LYS A 55 7.02 6.12 -7.54
C LYS A 55 6.83 6.95 -6.27
N LEU A 56 5.85 7.85 -6.28
CA LEU A 56 5.43 8.63 -5.12
C LEU A 56 4.80 7.75 -4.03
N ALA A 57 4.10 6.69 -4.41
CA ALA A 57 3.55 5.72 -3.46
C ALA A 57 4.64 4.85 -2.79
N LEU A 58 5.77 4.64 -3.46
CA LEU A 58 6.97 3.95 -2.99
C LEU A 58 7.83 4.81 -2.05
N ALA A 59 7.78 6.14 -2.19
CA ALA A 59 8.42 7.07 -1.27
C ALA A 59 7.74 6.95 0.11
N HIS A 60 8.56 6.70 1.12
CA HIS A 60 8.16 6.30 2.45
C HIS A 60 8.60 7.31 3.50
#